data_AF-A0A952IFX5-F1
#
_entry.id   AF-A0A952IFX5-F1
#
_cell.length_a   1.000
_cell.length_b   1.000
_cell.length_c   1.000
_cell.angle_alpha   90.00
_cell.angle_beta   90.00
_cell.angle_gamma   90.00
#
_symmetry.space_group_name_H-M   'P 1'
#
loop_
_entity.id
_entity.type
_entity.pdbx_description
1 polymer ?
#
loop_
_entity_poly.entity_id
_entity_poly.type
_entity_poly.pdbx_seq_one_letter_code
_entity_poly.pdbx_strand_id
1 'polypeptide(L)'
;MSHSNRHFEHDVLASLAITKGFCSALETSYSDLRTTCEEIIEAIDQGIDDEQIAALTKTENDCKFCLTRLVRSMEQLKIRLDQGKSSDRIGKEGCSEAVDE
;
A
#
# COMPACT_ATOMS: atom_id res chain seq x y z
N MET A 1 -11.81 -27.73 -8.96
CA MET A 1 -10.59 -26.92 -8.77
C MET A 1 -10.78 -25.39 -8.89
N SER A 2 -11.99 -24.83 -9.12
CA SER A 2 -12.16 -23.38 -9.39
C SER A 2 -12.39 -22.44 -8.19
N HIS A 3 -12.68 -22.94 -6.98
CA HIS A 3 -13.00 -22.06 -5.84
C HIS A 3 -11.78 -21.36 -5.25
N SER A 4 -10.61 -22.02 -5.26
CA SER A 4 -9.37 -21.47 -4.69
C SER A 4 -8.82 -20.29 -5.49
N ASN A 5 -8.98 -20.33 -6.83
CA ASN A 5 -8.45 -19.30 -7.71
C ASN A 5 -9.25 -17.99 -7.63
N ARG A 6 -10.59 -18.09 -7.50
CA ARG A 6 -11.45 -16.91 -7.30
C ARG A 6 -11.20 -16.22 -5.96
N HIS A 7 -10.88 -16.98 -4.92
CA HIS A 7 -10.57 -16.41 -3.61
C HIS A 7 -9.22 -15.66 -3.63
N PHE A 8 -8.22 -16.24 -4.29
CA PHE A 8 -6.93 -15.60 -4.51
C PHE A 8 -7.04 -14.29 -5.31
N GLU A 9 -7.76 -14.30 -6.44
CA GLU A 9 -8.00 -13.09 -7.25
C GLU A 9 -8.70 -12.00 -6.45
N HIS A 10 -9.74 -12.37 -5.68
CA HIS A 10 -10.46 -11.44 -4.82
C HIS A 10 -9.56 -10.81 -3.76
N ASP A 11 -8.69 -11.61 -3.11
CA ASP A 11 -7.77 -11.13 -2.08
C ASP A 11 -6.68 -10.21 -2.64
N VAL A 12 -6.22 -10.48 -3.86
CA VAL A 12 -5.28 -9.61 -4.59
C VAL A 12 -5.94 -8.28 -4.95
N LEU A 13 -7.17 -8.31 -5.48
CA LEU A 13 -7.93 -7.11 -5.82
C LEU A 13 -8.24 -6.26 -4.58
N ALA A 14 -8.59 -6.89 -3.46
CA ALA A 14 -8.80 -6.19 -2.19
C ALA A 14 -7.52 -5.50 -1.70
N SER A 15 -6.37 -6.18 -1.74
CA SER A 15 -5.07 -5.60 -1.39
C SER A 15 -4.65 -4.44 -2.31
N LEU A 16 -4.95 -4.54 -3.60
CA LEU A 16 -4.72 -3.45 -4.57
C LEU A 16 -5.60 -2.23 -4.26
N ALA A 17 -6.88 -2.44 -3.95
CA ALA A 17 -7.79 -1.35 -3.59
C ALA A 17 -7.34 -0.62 -2.32
N ILE A 18 -6.90 -1.35 -1.30
CA ILE A 18 -6.35 -0.78 -0.06
C ILE A 18 -5.08 0.03 -0.34
N THR A 19 -4.15 -0.53 -1.10
CA THR A 19 -2.90 0.16 -1.49
C THR A 19 -3.21 1.46 -2.24
N LYS A 20 -4.14 1.41 -3.21
CA LYS A 20 -4.58 2.60 -3.95
C LYS A 20 -5.17 3.67 -3.03
N GLY A 21 -6.00 3.27 -2.06
CA GLY A 21 -6.56 4.18 -1.07
C GLY A 21 -5.48 4.91 -0.25
N PHE A 22 -4.45 4.19 0.21
CA PHE A 22 -3.34 4.80 0.94
C PHE A 22 -2.45 5.67 0.05
N CYS A 23 -2.24 5.33 -1.22
CA CYS A 23 -1.55 6.22 -2.17
C CYS A 23 -2.28 7.56 -2.29
N SER A 24 -3.58 7.54 -2.58
CA SER A 24 -4.36 8.77 -2.72
C SER A 24 -4.39 9.59 -1.43
N ALA A 25 -4.55 8.95 -0.27
CA ALA A 25 -4.48 9.64 1.02
C ALA A 25 -3.10 10.28 1.26
N LEU A 26 -2.01 9.57 0.94
CA LEU A 26 -0.65 10.10 1.06
C LEU A 26 -0.40 11.29 0.13
N GLU A 27 -0.90 11.24 -1.11
CA GLU A 27 -0.81 12.37 -2.06
C GLU A 27 -1.52 13.60 -1.51
N THR A 28 -2.72 13.44 -0.95
CA THR A 28 -3.45 14.56 -0.31
C THR A 28 -2.70 15.09 0.90
N SER A 29 -2.30 14.24 1.85
CA SER A 29 -1.57 14.69 3.04
C SER A 29 -0.25 15.36 2.69
N TYR A 30 0.46 14.89 1.66
CA TYR A 30 1.70 15.52 1.21
C TYR A 30 1.45 16.88 0.56
N SER A 31 0.35 17.03 -0.20
CA SER A 31 -0.08 18.32 -0.74
C SER A 31 -0.39 19.30 0.39
N ASP A 32 -1.15 18.88 1.39
CA ASP A 32 -1.50 19.72 2.55
C ASP A 32 -0.25 20.12 3.34
N LEU A 33 0.71 19.18 3.50
CA LEU A 33 1.98 19.45 4.17
C LEU A 33 2.78 20.52 3.42
N ARG A 34 2.82 20.40 2.10
CA ARG A 34 3.50 21.36 1.24
C ARG A 34 2.86 22.75 1.35
N THR A 35 1.53 22.84 1.29
CA THR A 35 0.82 24.12 1.45
C THR A 35 1.10 24.73 2.82
N THR A 36 1.03 23.94 3.90
CA THR A 36 1.35 24.41 5.25
C THR A 36 2.79 24.94 5.34
N CYS A 37 3.76 24.26 4.71
CA CYS A 37 5.13 24.74 4.63
C CYS A 37 5.26 26.05 3.85
N GLU A 38 4.56 26.19 2.72
CA GLU A 38 4.56 27.41 1.90
C GLU A 38 3.99 28.59 2.70
N GLU A 39 2.87 28.40 3.42
CA GLU A 39 2.27 29.40 4.32
C GLU A 39 3.21 29.80 5.46
N ILE A 40 3.89 28.85 6.08
CA ILE A 40 4.89 29.12 7.13
C ILE A 40 6.04 29.95 6.58
N ILE A 41 6.55 29.63 5.39
CA ILE A 41 7.64 30.38 4.74
C ILE A 41 7.22 31.83 4.48
N GLU A 42 6.00 32.05 4.01
CA GLU A 42 5.44 33.39 3.80
C GLU A 42 5.22 34.15 5.12
N ALA A 43 4.94 33.44 6.21
CA ALA A 43 4.74 34.00 7.55
C ALA A 43 6.04 34.27 8.33
N ILE A 44 7.23 33.92 7.82
CA ILE A 44 8.51 34.06 8.56
C ILE A 44 8.74 35.49 9.06
N ASP A 45 8.39 36.50 8.25
CA ASP A 45 8.53 37.91 8.63
C ASP A 45 7.53 38.36 9.71
N GLN A 46 6.44 37.62 9.91
CA GLN A 46 5.38 37.87 10.90
C GLN A 46 5.59 37.06 12.19
N GLY A 47 6.49 36.08 12.17
CA GLY A 47 6.72 35.11 13.25
C GLY A 47 5.82 33.89 13.09
N ILE A 48 6.41 32.71 13.17
CA ILE A 48 5.68 31.43 13.14
C ILE A 48 4.98 31.25 14.49
N ASP A 49 3.67 30.96 14.48
CA ASP A 49 2.91 30.68 15.69
C ASP A 49 2.82 29.18 16.02
N ASP A 50 2.43 28.88 17.26
CA ASP A 50 2.31 27.51 17.75
C ASP A 50 1.22 26.70 17.01
N GLU A 51 0.22 27.36 16.43
CA GLU A 51 -0.87 26.72 15.69
C GLU A 51 -0.38 26.20 14.34
N GLN A 52 0.45 26.99 13.63
CA GLN A 52 1.12 26.58 12.40
C GLN A 52 2.07 25.39 12.64
N ILE A 53 2.84 25.42 13.74
CA ILE A 53 3.72 24.31 14.11
C ILE A 53 2.90 23.04 14.40
N ALA A 54 1.79 23.17 15.12
CA ALA A 54 0.89 22.06 15.41
C ALA A 54 0.25 21.48 14.13
N ALA A 55 -0.18 22.33 13.20
CA ALA A 55 -0.74 21.93 11.90
C ALA A 55 0.30 21.19 11.05
N LEU A 56 1.53 21.71 11.00
CA LEU A 56 2.65 21.07 10.30
C LEU A 56 2.96 19.68 10.87
N THR A 57 3.09 19.59 12.19
CA THR A 57 3.38 18.34 12.91
C THR A 57 2.28 17.29 12.70
N LYS A 58 1.02 17.72 12.73
CA LYS A 58 -0.12 16.83 12.46
C LYS A 58 -0.05 16.27 11.04
N THR A 59 0.16 17.13 10.05
CA THR A 59 0.18 16.72 8.65
C THR A 59 1.38 15.84 8.32
N GLU A 60 2.53 16.08 8.96
CA GLU A 60 3.70 15.21 8.89
C GLU A 60 3.39 13.80 9.44
N ASN A 61 2.69 13.73 10.57
CA ASN A 61 2.27 12.46 11.15
C ASN A 61 1.27 11.69 10.27
N ASP A 62 0.34 12.40 9.64
CA ASP A 62 -0.61 11.81 8.69
C ASP A 62 0.12 11.22 7.46
N CYS A 63 1.13 11.92 6.94
CA CYS A 63 2.01 11.41 5.88
C CYS A 63 2.75 10.14 6.32
N LYS A 64 3.39 10.16 7.50
CA LYS A 64 4.11 9.00 8.05
C LYS A 64 3.19 7.80 8.24
N PHE A 65 1.98 8.04 8.72
CA PHE A 65 0.96 7.01 8.90
C PHE A 65 0.58 6.37 7.56
N CYS A 66 0.24 7.17 6.55
CA CYS A 66 -0.14 6.68 5.23
C CYS A 66 1.00 5.88 4.57
N LEU A 67 2.24 6.38 4.65
CA LEU A 67 3.42 5.69 4.12
C LEU A 67 3.65 4.34 4.80
N THR A 68 3.57 4.29 6.12
CA THR A 68 3.74 3.04 6.90
C THR A 68 2.70 2.00 6.49
N ARG A 69 1.45 2.43 6.29
CA ARG A 69 0.36 1.54 5.87
C ARG A 69 0.49 1.07 4.43
N LEU A 70 0.98 1.94 3.54
CA LEU A 70 1.28 1.58 2.17
C LEU A 70 2.32 0.47 2.11
N VAL A 71 3.47 0.66 2.78
CA VAL A 71 4.57 -0.33 2.82
C VAL A 71 4.06 -1.68 3.30
N ARG A 72 3.33 -1.70 4.42
CA ARG A 72 2.75 -2.94 4.97
C ARG A 72 1.76 -3.60 4.00
N SER A 73 0.92 -2.80 3.33
CA SER A 73 -0.06 -3.32 2.37
C SER A 73 0.63 -3.94 1.14
N MET A 74 1.71 -3.33 0.67
CA MET A 74 2.53 -3.85 -0.43
C MET A 74 3.28 -5.13 -0.03
N GLU A 75 3.81 -5.21 1.19
CA GLU A 75 4.42 -6.45 1.72
C GLU A 75 3.40 -7.60 1.78
N GLN A 76 2.19 -7.33 2.26
CA GLN A 76 1.12 -8.32 2.29
C GLN A 76 0.71 -8.78 0.89
N LEU A 77 0.60 -7.86 -0.06
CA LEU A 77 0.33 -8.18 -1.46
C LEU A 77 1.44 -9.05 -2.06
N LYS A 78 2.71 -8.74 -1.79
CA LYS A 78 3.86 -9.54 -2.23
C LYS A 78 3.79 -10.97 -1.71
N ILE A 79 3.55 -11.15 -0.41
CA ILE A 79 3.43 -12.47 0.22
C ILE A 79 2.32 -13.28 -0.46
N ARG A 80 1.14 -12.68 -0.68
CA ARG A 80 0.01 -13.34 -1.35
C ARG A 80 0.38 -13.76 -2.76
N LEU A 81 0.98 -12.88 -3.56
CA LEU A 81 1.41 -13.19 -4.92
C LEU A 81 2.42 -14.34 -4.98
N ASP A 82 3.35 -14.41 -4.03
CA ASP A 82 4.34 -15.49 -3.98
C ASP A 82 3.73 -16.83 -3.52
N GLN A 83 2.69 -16.80 -2.68
CA GLN A 83 1.87 -17.98 -2.34
C GLN A 83 1.08 -18.49 -3.55
N GLY A 84 0.48 -17.60 -4.34
CA GLY A 84 -0.22 -17.97 -5.59
C GLY A 84 0.70 -18.64 -6.62
N LYS A 85 1.92 -18.11 -6.82
CA LYS A 85 2.94 -18.70 -7.73
C LYS A 85 3.41 -20.09 -7.29
N SER A 86 3.39 -20.37 -5.98
CA SER A 86 3.80 -21.66 -5.43
C SER A 86 2.71 -22.73 -5.62
N SER A 87 1.44 -22.32 -5.62
CA SER A 87 0.29 -23.19 -5.89
C SER A 87 0.22 -23.69 -7.34
N ASP A 88 0.73 -22.91 -8.31
CA ASP A 88 0.75 -23.31 -9.73
C ASP A 88 1.84 -24.34 -10.09
N ARG A 89 2.89 -24.48 -9.25
CA ARG A 89 3.98 -25.43 -9.51
C ARG A 89 3.66 -26.87 -9.11
N ILE A 90 2.77 -27.07 -8.14
CA ILE A 90 2.40 -28.42 -7.65
C ILE A 90 1.45 -29.14 -8.64
N GLY A 91 0.86 -28.43 -9.62
CA GLY A 91 -0.08 -28.99 -10.58
C GLY A 91 0.53 -29.63 -11.85
N LYS A 92 1.86 -29.69 -12.02
CA LYS A 92 2.49 -30.17 -13.28
C LYS A 92 3.35 -31.43 -13.20
N GLU A 93 3.59 -32.02 -12.02
CA GLU A 93 4.49 -33.19 -11.88
C GLU A 93 3.76 -34.52 -11.61
N GLY A 94 2.54 -34.69 -12.12
CA GLY A 94 1.71 -35.87 -11.82
C GLY A 94 0.96 -36.45 -13.02
N CYS A 95 1.62 -36.67 -14.16
CA CYS A 95 1.13 -37.58 -15.21
C CYS A 95 2.31 -38.01 -16.11
N SER A 96 3.06 -39.01 -15.68
CA SER A 96 3.74 -39.91 -16.60
C SER A 96 3.07 -41.27 -16.45
N GLU A 97 2.23 -41.59 -17.43
CA GLU A 97 1.60 -42.89 -17.60
C GLU A 97 2.66 -43.99 -17.60
N ALA A 98 2.39 -45.04 -16.82
CA ALA A 98 3.00 -46.34 -17.01
C ALA A 98 2.63 -46.83 -18.41
N VAL A 99 3.63 -47.08 -19.26
CA VAL A 99 3.45 -47.85 -20.48
C VAL A 99 4.13 -49.19 -20.23
N ASP A 100 3.30 -50.19 -19.96
CA ASP A 100 3.66 -51.61 -20.00
C ASP A 100 4.03 -51.99 -21.44
N GLU A 101 5.18 -52.63 -21.62
CA GLU A 101 5.42 -53.73 -22.58
C GLU A 101 6.68 -54.53 -22.21
#